data_AF-A0A6N6ZG12-F1
#
_entry.id   AF-A0A6N6ZG12-F1
#
_cell.length_a   1.000
_cell.length_b   1.000
_cell.length_c   1.000
_cell.angle_alpha   90.00
_cell.angle_beta   90.00
_cell.angle_gamma   90.00
#
_symmetry.space_group_name_H-M   'P 1'
#
loop_
_entity.id
_entity.type
_entity.pdbx_description
1 polymer ?
#
loop_
_entity_poly.entity_id
_entity_poly.type
_entity_poly.pdbx_seq_one_letter_code
_entity_poly.pdbx_strand_id
1 'polypeptide(L)'
;MVFWASKTADDHFTKHRIWAAHTQDFREFSEPFVYIEKPTTVIDTTILRQNGKYYRFTKDEKYKAITMEVSDHLMHGWADIEGFNLGKLEGYEGPTCFMLKPDASNDSPRWCLLLDWYSQGRSYQSYITDDLSKGDFEPAASMDFPFHPVRHGTVIPITEEELDRLAP
;
A
#
# COMPACT_ATOMS: atom_id res chain seq x y z
N MET A 1 -4.52 14.38 -1.61
CA MET A 1 -3.36 14.25 -0.70
C MET A 1 -2.31 13.44 -1.42
N VAL A 2 -1.06 13.86 -1.37
CA VAL A 2 0.12 13.09 -1.80
C VAL A 2 0.94 12.83 -0.57
N PHE A 3 1.54 11.64 -0.46
CA PHE A 3 2.37 11.27 0.67
C PHE A 3 3.64 10.55 0.21
N TRP A 4 4.70 10.60 1.01
CA TRP A 4 6.00 10.01 0.69
C TRP A 4 6.79 9.70 1.97
N ALA A 5 7.73 8.77 1.89
CA ALA A 5 8.68 8.51 2.97
C ALA A 5 9.87 9.47 2.84
N SER A 6 10.25 10.14 3.94
CA SER A 6 11.46 10.97 3.95
C SER A 6 12.07 11.09 5.35
N LYS A 7 13.40 11.22 5.36
CA LYS A 7 14.20 11.68 6.51
C LYS A 7 14.37 13.20 6.40
N THR A 8 14.39 13.91 7.52
CA THR A 8 14.57 15.37 7.53
C THR A 8 15.71 15.79 8.45
N ALA A 9 16.19 17.02 8.26
CA ALA A 9 17.27 17.57 9.08
C ALA A 9 16.84 17.84 10.53
N ASP A 10 15.55 18.02 10.78
CA ASP A 10 14.96 18.36 12.08
C ASP A 10 15.31 17.37 13.19
N ASP A 11 15.52 16.09 12.82
CA ASP A 11 15.95 15.02 13.73
C ASP A 11 17.27 14.37 13.31
N HIS A 12 18.12 15.12 12.61
CA HIS A 12 19.40 14.65 12.09
C HIS A 12 19.29 13.42 11.17
N PHE A 13 18.23 13.33 10.37
CA PHE A 13 17.99 12.26 9.39
C PHE A 13 17.96 10.85 10.02
N THR A 14 17.51 10.74 11.28
CA THR A 14 17.61 9.49 12.04
C THR A 14 16.65 8.41 11.52
N LYS A 15 15.42 8.75 11.16
CA LYS A 15 14.39 7.80 10.67
C LYS A 15 13.52 8.38 9.56
N HIS A 16 12.95 7.51 8.71
CA HIS A 16 11.90 7.96 7.79
C HIS A 16 10.57 8.09 8.53
N ARG A 17 9.83 9.12 8.13
CA ARG A 17 8.40 9.30 8.42
C ARG A 17 7.65 9.31 7.10
N ILE A 18 6.34 9.06 7.16
CA ILE A 18 5.48 9.37 6.03
C ILE A 18 5.04 10.82 6.16
N TRP A 19 5.48 11.64 5.22
CA TRP A 19 5.08 13.03 5.02
C TRP A 19 3.90 13.08 4.06
N ALA A 20 3.10 14.14 4.13
CA ALA A 20 2.04 14.39 3.18
C ALA A 20 1.86 15.88 2.89
N ALA A 21 1.23 16.17 1.75
CA ALA A 21 0.76 17.49 1.37
C ALA A 21 -0.59 17.38 0.63
N HIS A 22 -1.37 18.45 0.65
CA HIS A 22 -2.58 18.56 -0.16
C HIS A 22 -2.26 19.25 -1.48
N THR A 23 -2.90 18.77 -2.54
CA THR A 23 -2.88 19.34 -3.88
C THR A 23 -4.18 18.98 -4.57
N GLN A 24 -4.61 19.83 -5.51
CA GLN A 24 -5.76 19.57 -6.37
C GLN A 24 -5.35 19.23 -7.81
N ASP A 25 -4.11 19.57 -8.19
CA ASP A 25 -3.65 19.57 -9.59
C ASP A 25 -2.25 19.00 -9.81
N PHE A 26 -1.58 18.54 -8.74
CA PHE A 26 -0.20 18.07 -8.74
C PHE A 26 0.83 19.11 -9.19
N ARG A 27 0.50 20.40 -9.11
CA ARG A 27 1.42 21.52 -9.40
C ARG A 27 1.62 22.39 -8.17
N GLU A 28 0.53 22.76 -7.53
CA GLU A 28 0.55 23.53 -6.29
C GLU A 28 0.32 22.59 -5.10
N PHE A 29 1.17 22.71 -4.08
CA PHE A 29 1.14 21.88 -2.89
C PHE A 29 1.03 22.75 -1.65
N SER A 30 0.25 22.32 -0.67
CA SER A 30 0.25 22.91 0.66
C SER A 30 1.59 22.68 1.36
N GLU A 31 1.82 23.39 2.46
CA GLU A 31 2.89 23.08 3.41
C GLU A 31 2.86 21.57 3.77
N PRO A 32 3.99 20.86 3.67
CA PRO A 32 4.09 19.46 4.09
C PRO A 32 3.85 19.29 5.59
N PHE A 33 3.25 18.17 5.96
CA PHE A 33 3.06 17.77 7.35
C PHE A 33 3.39 16.29 7.55
N VAL A 34 3.72 15.91 8.79
CA VAL A 34 3.94 14.52 9.16
C VAL A 34 2.59 13.80 9.21
N TYR A 35 2.42 12.78 8.39
CA TYR A 35 1.20 11.99 8.29
C TYR A 35 1.27 10.68 9.10
N ILE A 36 2.41 9.98 9.04
CA ILE A 36 2.67 8.81 9.89
C ILE A 36 4.04 8.95 10.54
N GLU A 37 4.05 8.92 11.86
CA GLU A 37 5.27 8.80 12.66
C GLU A 37 5.12 7.68 13.68
N LYS A 38 6.12 6.80 13.69
CA LYS A 38 6.30 5.75 14.70
C LYS A 38 7.69 5.92 15.35
N PRO A 39 8.00 5.26 16.48
CA PRO A 39 9.34 5.32 17.08
C PRO A 39 10.46 4.88 16.12
N THR A 40 10.15 3.98 15.19
CA THR A 40 11.04 3.43 14.15
C THR A 40 10.74 4.00 12.77
N THR A 41 11.66 3.76 11.83
CA THR A 41 11.47 4.05 10.39
C THR A 41 10.21 3.37 9.87
N VAL A 42 9.38 4.16 9.19
CA VAL A 42 8.27 3.67 8.38
C VAL A 42 8.43 4.15 6.95
N ILE A 43 8.16 3.26 6.00
CA ILE A 43 8.25 3.52 4.57
C ILE A 43 7.08 2.87 3.84
N ASP A 44 7.00 3.09 2.54
CA ASP A 44 6.15 2.33 1.62
C ASP A 44 4.71 2.18 2.11
N THR A 45 4.01 3.31 2.19
CA THR A 45 2.60 3.30 2.58
C THR A 45 1.71 3.22 1.36
N THR A 46 0.61 2.47 1.46
CA THR A 46 -0.51 2.57 0.52
C THR A 46 -1.81 2.69 1.30
N ILE A 47 -2.81 3.36 0.73
CA ILE A 47 -4.09 3.65 1.37
C ILE A 47 -5.22 3.30 0.40
N LEU A 48 -6.21 2.59 0.92
CA LEU A 48 -7.42 2.21 0.21
C LEU A 48 -8.65 2.70 0.95
N ARG A 49 -9.77 2.77 0.23
CA ARG A 49 -11.08 3.07 0.81
C ARG A 49 -12.07 1.98 0.41
N GLN A 50 -12.78 1.42 1.38
CA GLN A 50 -13.84 0.43 1.18
C GLN A 50 -14.96 0.68 2.19
N ASN A 51 -16.21 0.72 1.72
CA ASN A 51 -17.41 0.81 2.58
C ASN A 51 -17.33 1.96 3.61
N GLY A 52 -16.84 3.12 3.20
CA GLY A 52 -16.71 4.30 4.05
C GLY A 52 -15.48 4.32 4.95
N LYS A 53 -14.75 3.20 5.10
CA LYS A 53 -13.53 3.10 5.89
C LYS A 53 -12.28 3.24 5.02
N TYR A 54 -11.19 3.67 5.64
CA TYR A 54 -9.86 3.70 5.07
C TYR A 54 -9.02 2.57 5.66
N TYR A 55 -8.25 1.90 4.81
CA TYR A 55 -7.28 0.89 5.20
C TYR A 55 -5.91 1.36 4.72
N ARG A 56 -4.87 1.18 5.51
CA ARG A 56 -3.50 1.46 5.07
C ARG A 56 -2.58 0.30 5.39
N PHE A 57 -1.64 0.08 4.50
CA PHE A 57 -0.54 -0.85 4.68
C PHE A 57 0.76 -0.05 4.70
N THR A 58 1.62 -0.30 5.67
CA THR A 58 2.87 0.44 5.85
C THR A 58 3.98 -0.51 6.25
N LYS A 59 5.14 -0.44 5.58
CA LYS A 59 6.35 -1.15 6.03
C LYS A 59 6.90 -0.49 7.29
N ASP A 60 7.00 -1.28 8.36
CA ASP A 60 7.53 -0.83 9.66
C ASP A 60 8.83 -1.55 10.01
N GLU A 61 9.90 -0.78 10.15
CA GLU A 61 11.24 -1.30 10.44
C GLU A 61 11.41 -1.81 11.87
N LYS A 62 10.42 -1.63 12.76
CA LYS A 62 10.35 -2.30 14.07
C LYS A 62 10.17 -3.81 13.93
N TYR A 63 9.29 -4.22 13.01
CA TYR A 63 8.92 -5.61 12.79
C TYR A 63 9.56 -6.21 11.54
N LYS A 64 10.21 -5.38 10.72
CA LYS A 64 10.71 -5.74 9.38
C LYS A 64 9.62 -6.32 8.48
N ALA A 65 8.37 -5.94 8.71
CA ALA A 65 7.18 -6.47 8.06
C ALA A 65 6.17 -5.35 7.75
N ILE A 66 5.11 -5.70 7.02
CA ILE A 66 4.00 -4.80 6.74
C ILE A 66 3.09 -4.73 7.97
N THR A 67 2.60 -3.54 8.30
CA THR A 67 1.53 -3.31 9.27
C THR A 67 0.27 -2.91 8.54
N MET A 68 -0.90 -3.24 9.09
CA MET A 68 -2.20 -2.90 8.52
C MET A 68 -3.04 -2.17 9.56
N GLU A 69 -3.58 -1.01 9.19
CA GLU A 69 -4.40 -0.16 10.06
C GLU A 69 -5.70 0.23 9.35
N VAL A 70 -6.75 0.52 10.12
CA VAL A 70 -8.06 0.97 9.64
C VAL A 70 -8.51 2.24 10.35
N SER A 71 -9.25 3.09 9.66
CA SER A 71 -9.90 4.27 10.23
C SER A 71 -11.20 4.61 9.49
N ASP A 72 -12.14 5.26 10.19
CA ASP A 72 -13.28 5.93 9.57
C ASP A 72 -12.90 7.28 8.92
N HIS A 73 -11.72 7.82 9.27
CA HIS A 73 -11.25 9.12 8.82
C HIS A 73 -9.82 9.03 8.28
N LEU A 74 -9.59 9.57 7.08
CA LEU A 74 -8.27 9.53 6.45
C LEU A 74 -7.17 10.15 7.33
N MET A 75 -7.47 11.23 8.06
CA MET A 75 -6.45 12.03 8.74
C MET A 75 -6.17 11.62 10.19
N HIS A 76 -7.01 10.80 10.82
CA HIS A 76 -6.90 10.50 12.25
C HIS A 76 -7.66 9.22 12.60
N GLY A 77 -7.52 8.75 13.85
CA GLY A 77 -8.31 7.62 14.35
C GLY A 77 -7.90 6.25 13.82
N TRP A 78 -6.68 6.13 13.28
CA TRP A 78 -6.10 4.87 12.82
C TRP A 78 -5.90 3.90 13.98
N ALA A 79 -6.35 2.67 13.80
CA ALA A 79 -6.14 1.55 14.71
C ALA A 79 -5.59 0.35 13.92
N ASP A 80 -4.71 -0.43 14.55
CA ASP A 80 -4.21 -1.67 13.96
C ASP A 80 -5.36 -2.64 13.66
N ILE A 81 -5.29 -3.34 12.53
CA ILE A 81 -6.16 -4.51 12.25
C ILE A 81 -5.63 -5.68 13.07
N GLU A 82 -6.39 -6.07 14.09
CA GLU A 82 -6.07 -7.22 14.93
C GLU A 82 -6.02 -8.50 14.08
N GLY A 83 -4.99 -9.32 14.29
CA GLY A 83 -4.85 -10.58 13.60
C GLY A 83 -4.32 -10.49 12.17
N PHE A 84 -3.86 -9.31 11.70
CA PHE A 84 -3.23 -9.19 10.38
C PHE A 84 -2.10 -10.22 10.18
N ASN A 85 -2.35 -11.21 9.32
CA ASN A 85 -1.59 -12.45 9.30
C ASN A 85 -0.19 -12.30 8.65
N LEU A 86 0.01 -11.27 7.82
CA LEU A 86 1.31 -10.93 7.23
C LEU A 86 2.14 -9.96 8.10
N GLY A 87 1.66 -9.60 9.29
CA GLY A 87 2.32 -8.67 10.22
C GLY A 87 3.70 -9.09 10.73
N LYS A 88 4.11 -10.32 10.42
CA LYS A 88 5.42 -10.91 10.76
C LYS A 88 6.17 -11.45 9.53
N LEU A 89 5.65 -11.18 8.33
CA LEU A 89 6.26 -11.63 7.09
C LEU A 89 7.43 -10.71 6.73
N GLU A 90 8.65 -11.17 7.05
CA GLU A 90 9.86 -10.41 6.82
C GLU A 90 10.41 -10.56 5.40
N GLY A 91 11.24 -9.60 4.99
CA GLY A 91 11.92 -9.63 3.70
C GLY A 91 11.07 -9.17 2.51
N TYR A 92 9.94 -8.53 2.81
CA TYR A 92 9.01 -7.89 1.88
C TYR A 92 8.85 -6.40 2.17
N GLU A 93 8.62 -5.59 1.14
CA GLU A 93 8.37 -4.14 1.23
C GLU A 93 7.38 -3.70 0.13
N GLY A 94 7.21 -2.39 -0.08
CA GLY A 94 6.41 -1.87 -1.20
C GLY A 94 4.98 -2.40 -1.29
N PRO A 95 4.14 -2.35 -0.23
CA PRO A 95 2.77 -2.80 -0.33
C PRO A 95 1.99 -1.95 -1.34
N THR A 96 1.43 -2.62 -2.33
CA THR A 96 0.43 -2.07 -3.25
C THR A 96 -0.80 -2.95 -3.17
N CYS A 97 -1.92 -2.40 -2.70
CA CYS A 97 -3.17 -3.15 -2.60
C CYS A 97 -4.21 -2.54 -3.53
N PHE A 98 -5.01 -3.38 -4.20
CA PHE A 98 -6.05 -2.96 -5.13
C PHE A 98 -7.17 -3.99 -5.18
N MET A 99 -8.36 -3.54 -5.56
CA MET A 99 -9.51 -4.41 -5.78
C MET A 99 -9.35 -5.12 -7.12
N LEU A 100 -9.46 -6.45 -7.12
CA LEU A 100 -9.64 -7.21 -8.36
C LEU A 100 -11.05 -6.94 -8.88
N LYS A 101 -11.21 -6.87 -10.21
CA LYS A 101 -12.54 -6.77 -10.83
C LYS A 101 -13.43 -7.85 -10.20
N PRO A 102 -14.65 -7.51 -9.75
CA PRO A 102 -15.62 -8.53 -9.37
C PRO A 102 -15.72 -9.51 -10.54
N ASP A 103 -15.57 -10.81 -10.24
CA ASP A 103 -15.95 -11.81 -11.21
C ASP A 103 -17.44 -11.58 -11.52
N ALA A 104 -17.87 -11.72 -12.77
CA ALA A 104 -19.29 -11.69 -13.12
C ALA A 104 -20.11 -12.73 -12.32
N SER A 105 -19.43 -13.70 -11.70
CA SER A 105 -20.00 -14.70 -10.79
C SER A 105 -20.04 -14.32 -9.29
N ASN A 106 -19.38 -13.23 -8.87
CA ASN A 106 -19.22 -12.87 -7.46
C ASN A 106 -19.42 -11.37 -7.21
N ASP A 107 -20.48 -11.02 -6.49
CA ASP A 107 -20.80 -9.63 -6.10
C ASP A 107 -19.92 -9.09 -4.97
N SER A 108 -19.04 -9.92 -4.36
CA SER A 108 -18.19 -9.50 -3.25
C SER A 108 -16.80 -9.03 -3.72
N PRO A 109 -16.29 -7.90 -3.20
CA PRO A 109 -14.99 -7.37 -3.61
C PRO A 109 -13.85 -8.27 -3.14
N ARG A 110 -13.02 -8.72 -4.08
CA ARG A 110 -11.77 -9.43 -3.79
C ARG A 110 -10.58 -8.47 -3.91
N TRP A 111 -9.65 -8.52 -2.97
CA TRP A 111 -8.50 -7.62 -2.88
C TRP A 111 -7.20 -8.37 -3.12
N CYS A 112 -6.27 -7.72 -3.83
CA CYS A 112 -4.91 -8.19 -4.02
C CYS A 112 -3.94 -7.23 -3.35
N LEU A 113 -3.05 -7.75 -2.51
CA LEU A 113 -1.91 -7.07 -1.93
C LEU A 113 -0.63 -7.63 -2.59
N LEU A 114 0.09 -6.76 -3.29
CA LEU A 114 1.39 -7.05 -3.86
C LEU A 114 2.47 -6.58 -2.92
N LEU A 115 3.41 -7.47 -2.61
CA LEU A 115 4.56 -7.19 -1.78
C LEU A 115 5.85 -7.45 -2.56
N ASP A 116 6.73 -6.45 -2.62
CA ASP A 116 8.05 -6.57 -3.25
C ASP A 116 8.94 -7.49 -2.41
N TRP A 117 9.31 -8.65 -2.95
CA TRP A 117 10.12 -9.65 -2.25
C TRP A 117 11.62 -9.35 -2.37
N TYR A 118 12.01 -8.20 -1.84
CA TYR A 118 13.35 -7.64 -1.97
C TYR A 118 14.45 -8.55 -1.40
N SER A 119 14.18 -9.24 -0.29
CA SER A 119 15.21 -10.02 0.41
C SER A 119 15.74 -11.22 -0.38
N GLN A 120 14.99 -11.68 -1.38
CA GLN A 120 15.37 -12.77 -2.27
C GLN A 120 15.70 -12.29 -3.69
N GLY A 121 15.71 -10.97 -3.92
CA GLY A 121 15.88 -10.39 -5.25
C GLY A 121 14.79 -10.82 -6.25
N ARG A 122 13.60 -11.18 -5.77
CA ARG A 122 12.47 -11.61 -6.58
C ARG A 122 11.58 -10.42 -6.96
N SER A 123 10.62 -10.67 -7.85
CA SER A 123 9.54 -9.70 -8.14
C SER A 123 8.48 -9.75 -7.04
N TYR A 124 7.33 -9.12 -7.27
CA TYR A 124 6.18 -9.19 -6.35
C TYR A 124 5.70 -10.60 -6.04
N GLN A 125 5.34 -10.82 -4.77
CA GLN A 125 4.42 -11.88 -4.36
C GLN A 125 3.03 -11.28 -4.15
N SER A 126 2.01 -11.95 -4.67
CA SER A 126 0.60 -11.57 -4.50
C SER A 126 -0.02 -12.29 -3.30
N TYR A 127 -0.90 -11.58 -2.61
CA TYR A 127 -1.71 -12.09 -1.52
C TYR A 127 -3.16 -11.63 -1.71
N ILE A 128 -4.13 -12.49 -1.45
CA ILE A 128 -5.55 -12.24 -1.70
C ILE A 128 -6.36 -12.29 -0.41
N THR A 129 -7.34 -11.39 -0.30
CA THR A 129 -8.39 -11.49 0.71
C THR A 129 -9.74 -11.12 0.11
N ASP A 130 -10.80 -11.71 0.64
CA ASP A 130 -12.18 -11.33 0.33
C ASP A 130 -12.74 -10.29 1.34
N ASP A 131 -11.98 -9.97 2.39
CA ASP A 131 -12.41 -9.06 3.46
C ASP A 131 -11.22 -8.37 4.14
N LEU A 132 -10.97 -7.10 3.77
CA LEU A 132 -9.91 -6.28 4.39
C LEU A 132 -10.09 -6.12 5.91
N SER A 133 -11.31 -6.20 6.44
CA SER A 133 -11.55 -6.00 7.87
C SER A 133 -11.00 -7.12 8.76
N LYS A 134 -10.72 -8.30 8.17
CA LYS A 134 -10.17 -9.46 8.90
C LYS A 134 -8.65 -9.49 8.92
N GLY A 135 -7.98 -8.77 8.01
CA GLY A 135 -6.53 -8.84 7.87
C GLY A 135 -5.99 -10.24 7.51
N ASP A 136 -6.84 -11.12 6.98
CA ASP A 136 -6.45 -12.48 6.63
C ASP A 136 -6.23 -12.59 5.12
N PHE A 137 -4.98 -12.86 4.75
CA PHE A 137 -4.51 -12.89 3.37
C PHE A 137 -3.87 -14.23 3.03
N GLU A 138 -4.24 -14.80 1.89
CA GLU A 138 -3.65 -16.03 1.37
C GLU A 138 -2.69 -15.75 0.21
N PRO A 139 -1.54 -16.44 0.12
CA PRO A 139 -0.67 -16.32 -1.05
C PRO A 139 -1.43 -16.70 -2.33
N ALA A 140 -1.30 -15.88 -3.38
CA ALA A 140 -1.86 -16.18 -4.68
C ALA A 140 -0.78 -16.59 -5.69
N ALA A 141 -1.25 -17.00 -6.88
CA ALA A 141 -0.39 -17.37 -7.98
C ALA A 141 0.57 -16.22 -8.34
N SER A 142 1.80 -16.59 -8.69
CA SER A 142 2.80 -15.65 -9.18
C SER A 142 2.29 -14.92 -10.40
N MET A 143 2.47 -13.61 -10.44
CA MET A 143 2.22 -12.81 -11.63
C MET A 143 3.38 -12.98 -12.60
N ASP A 144 3.05 -13.08 -13.88
CA ASP A 144 4.03 -13.08 -14.96
C ASP A 144 4.17 -11.67 -15.52
N PHE A 145 5.40 -11.25 -15.75
CA PHE A 145 5.71 -9.92 -16.28
C PHE A 145 6.65 -10.05 -17.47
N PRO A 146 6.59 -9.14 -18.46
CA PRO A 146 7.44 -9.22 -19.64
C PRO A 146 8.94 -8.99 -19.34
N PHE A 147 9.29 -8.57 -18.12
CA PHE A 147 10.66 -8.36 -17.65
C PHE A 147 10.75 -8.60 -16.14
N HIS A 148 11.94 -8.97 -15.65
CA HIS A 148 12.18 -9.23 -14.24
C HIS A 148 13.55 -8.71 -13.77
N PRO A 149 13.70 -8.31 -12.49
CA PRO A 149 12.63 -8.24 -11.49
C PRO A 149 11.75 -6.99 -11.67
N VAL A 150 10.43 -7.12 -11.51
CA VAL A 150 9.52 -5.98 -11.37
C VAL A 150 9.45 -5.61 -9.90
N ARG A 151 9.76 -4.35 -9.59
CA ARG A 151 9.85 -3.83 -8.21
C ARG A 151 9.20 -2.46 -8.10
N HIS A 152 9.01 -2.05 -6.85
CA HIS A 152 8.16 -0.99 -6.31
C HIS A 152 7.41 -0.07 -7.33
N GLY A 153 6.09 -0.21 -7.36
CA GLY A 153 5.14 0.51 -8.20
C GLY A 153 3.70 0.32 -7.69
N THR A 154 2.73 0.77 -8.46
CA THR A 154 1.30 0.73 -8.12
C THR A 154 0.48 0.12 -9.26
N VAL A 155 -0.71 -0.36 -8.95
CA VAL A 155 -1.72 -0.76 -9.95
C VAL A 155 -2.78 0.33 -10.04
N ILE A 156 -3.05 0.79 -11.26
CA ILE A 156 -4.10 1.77 -11.54
C ILE A 156 -5.09 1.10 -12.49
N PRO A 157 -6.38 0.98 -12.11
CA PRO A 157 -7.38 0.50 -13.04
C PRO A 157 -7.57 1.53 -14.16
N ILE A 158 -7.66 1.03 -15.39
CA ILE A 158 -8.01 1.83 -16.56
C ILE A 158 -9.32 1.32 -17.16
N THR A 159 -10.07 2.24 -17.72
CA THR A 159 -11.27 2.00 -18.53
C THR A 159 -10.91 1.40 -19.89
N GLU A 160 -11.89 0.83 -20.59
CA GLU A 160 -11.69 0.37 -21.97
C GLU A 160 -11.33 1.53 -22.88
N GLU A 161 -11.97 2.69 -22.72
CA GLU A 161 -11.64 3.88 -23.49
C GLU A 161 -10.23 4.41 -23.20
N GLU A 162 -9.72 4.26 -21.96
CA GLU A 162 -8.32 4.56 -21.63
C GLU A 162 -7.36 3.56 -22.26
N LEU A 163 -7.71 2.27 -22.26
CA LEU A 163 -6.93 1.24 -22.91
C LEU A 163 -6.83 1.49 -24.42
N ASP A 164 -7.94 1.83 -25.08
CA ASP A 164 -7.99 2.13 -26.52
C ASP A 164 -7.10 3.33 -26.89
N ARG A 165 -6.94 4.30 -25.99
CA ARG A 165 -6.02 5.44 -26.20
C ARG A 165 -4.54 5.07 -26.04
N LEU A 166 -4.25 3.97 -25.34
CA LEU A 166 -2.89 3.47 -25.13
C LEU A 166 -2.50 2.40 -26.16
N ALA A 167 -3.49 1.73 -26.74
CA ALA A 167 -3.30 0.74 -27.79
C ALA A 167 -2.86 1.43 -29.09
N PRO A 168 -1.81 0.92 -29.77
CA PRO A 168 -1.29 1.49 -31.01
C PRO A 168 -2.21 1.27 -32.23
#